data_AF-A0A916HLC1-F1
#
_entry.id   AF-A0A916HLC1-F1
#
_cell.length_a   1.000
_cell.length_b   1.000
_cell.length_c   1.000
_cell.angle_alpha   90.00
_cell.angle_beta   90.00
_cell.angle_gamma   90.00
#
_symmetry.space_group_name_H-M   'P 1'
#
loop_
_entity.id
_entity.type
_entity.pdbx_description
1 polymer ?
#
loop_
_entity_poly.entity_id
_entity_poly.type
_entity_poly.pdbx_seq_one_letter_code
_entity_poly.pdbx_strand_id
1 'polypeptide(L)'
;MQLRPEQLGAHLQKSLAPLYVVHGNEPLLVIEAADAIRAAARAQGFAEREVLVAGQGFKWDDLFLAAGNLSLFGGDKLVDLRIPSGKPGRDGG
;
A
#
# COMPACT_ATOMS: atom_id res chain seq x y z
N MET A 1 12.19 -6.81 5.42
CA MET A 1 12.46 -8.06 4.67
C MET A 1 12.31 -7.75 3.19
N GLN A 2 13.21 -8.23 2.33
CA GLN A 2 13.04 -8.16 0.88
C GLN A 2 12.45 -9.48 0.37
N LEU A 3 11.45 -9.39 -0.51
CA LEU A 3 10.80 -10.54 -1.13
C LEU A 3 10.94 -10.43 -2.64
N ARG A 4 11.24 -11.55 -3.28
CA ARG A 4 11.08 -11.67 -4.74
C ARG A 4 9.60 -11.92 -5.08
N PRO A 5 9.13 -11.56 -6.29
CA PRO A 5 7.74 -11.74 -6.70
C PRO A 5 7.21 -13.17 -6.47
N GLU A 6 8.01 -14.19 -6.78
CA GLU A 6 7.65 -15.60 -6.60
C GLU A 6 7.47 -16.02 -5.13
N GLN A 7 8.03 -15.25 -4.18
CA GLN A 7 7.92 -15.51 -2.75
C GLN A 7 6.70 -14.81 -2.11
N LEU A 8 6.12 -13.82 -2.79
CA LEU A 8 5.06 -12.98 -2.24
C LEU A 8 3.79 -13.77 -1.91
N GLY A 9 3.36 -14.67 -2.81
CA GLY A 9 2.15 -15.46 -2.59
C GLY A 9 2.22 -16.33 -1.32
N ALA A 10 3.33 -17.05 -1.14
CA ALA A 10 3.55 -17.87 0.05
C ALA A 10 3.69 -17.04 1.33
N HIS A 11 4.23 -15.82 1.23
CA HIS A 11 4.29 -14.89 2.35
C HIS A 11 2.90 -14.40 2.78
N LEU A 12 2.08 -13.94 1.83
CA LEU A 12 0.73 -13.42 2.09
C LEU A 12 -0.22 -14.46 2.68
N GLN A 13 -0.02 -15.75 2.35
CA GLN A 13 -0.76 -16.85 2.97
C GLN A 13 -0.43 -17.08 4.44
N LYS A 14 0.80 -16.75 4.87
CA LYS A 14 1.23 -16.93 6.26
C LYS A 14 0.86 -15.74 7.13
N SER A 15 1.09 -14.53 6.62
CA SER A 15 0.88 -13.30 7.37
C SER A 15 0.78 -12.12 6.41
N LEU A 16 -0.16 -11.21 6.68
CA LEU A 16 -0.15 -9.88 6.09
C LEU A 16 0.63 -8.94 7.00
N ALA A 17 1.69 -8.34 6.48
CA ALA A 17 2.46 -7.33 7.17
C ALA A 17 1.71 -5.98 7.18
N PRO A 18 1.92 -5.13 8.20
CA PRO A 18 1.24 -3.84 8.29
C PRO A 18 1.72 -2.82 7.24
N LEU A 19 2.87 -3.06 6.59
CA LEU A 19 3.43 -2.18 5.56
C LEU A 19 4.13 -3.02 4.48
N TYR A 20 3.83 -2.69 3.23
CA TYR A 20 4.52 -3.20 2.05
C TYR A 20 5.03 -2.04 1.21
N VAL A 21 6.28 -2.15 0.75
CA VAL A 21 6.84 -1.27 -0.28
C VAL A 21 7.00 -2.09 -1.54
N VAL A 22 6.29 -1.70 -2.60
CA VAL A 22 6.35 -2.38 -3.90
C VAL A 22 7.06 -1.45 -4.88
N HIS A 23 8.21 -1.88 -5.37
CA HIS A 23 9.00 -1.13 -6.35
C HIS A 23 9.69 -2.11 -7.30
N GLY A 24 9.96 -1.67 -8.52
CA GLY A 24 10.59 -2.50 -9.55
C GLY A 24 10.61 -1.80 -10.89
N ASN A 25 11.48 -2.27 -11.78
CA ASN A 25 11.62 -1.73 -13.13
C ASN A 25 10.64 -2.36 -14.12
N GLU A 26 9.99 -3.46 -13.75
CA GLU A 26 8.99 -4.17 -14.55
C GLU A 26 7.58 -3.77 -14.07
N PRO A 27 6.85 -2.92 -14.81
CA PRO A 27 5.58 -2.38 -14.33
C PRO A 27 4.52 -3.44 -14.06
N LEU A 28 4.49 -4.50 -14.88
CA LEU A 28 3.53 -5.60 -14.70
C LEU A 28 3.73 -6.29 -13.35
N LEU A 29 4.97 -6.64 -13.00
CA LEU A 29 5.27 -7.30 -11.72
C LEU A 29 4.93 -6.42 -10.52
N VAL A 30 5.13 -5.10 -10.62
CA VAL A 30 4.73 -4.15 -9.57
C VAL A 30 3.21 -4.12 -9.40
N ILE A 31 2.47 -4.11 -10.51
CA ILE A 31 1.00 -4.13 -10.49
C ILE A 31 0.49 -5.43 -9.87
N GLU A 32 0.99 -6.58 -10.34
CA GLU A 32 0.60 -7.90 -9.84
C GLU A 32 0.90 -8.08 -8.36
N ALA A 33 2.08 -7.65 -7.91
CA ALA A 33 2.44 -7.69 -6.49
C ALA A 33 1.50 -6.83 -5.64
N ALA A 34 1.19 -5.62 -6.09
CA ALA A 34 0.27 -4.74 -5.38
C ALA A 34 -1.17 -5.28 -5.38
N ASP A 35 -1.62 -5.92 -6.46
CA ASP A 35 -2.92 -6.59 -6.52
C ASP A 35 -3.00 -7.78 -5.57
N ALA A 36 -1.95 -8.60 -5.50
CA ALA A 36 -1.89 -9.72 -4.56
C ALA A 36 -1.98 -9.25 -3.10
N ILE A 37 -1.26 -8.19 -2.73
CA ILE A 37 -1.33 -7.58 -1.39
C ILE A 37 -2.74 -7.07 -1.10
N ARG A 38 -3.36 -6.34 -2.04
CA ARG A 38 -4.73 -5.84 -1.90
C ARG A 38 -5.75 -6.97 -1.72
N ALA A 39 -5.62 -8.04 -2.50
CA ALA A 39 -6.50 -9.20 -2.40
C ALA A 39 -6.37 -9.89 -1.03
N ALA A 40 -5.14 -10.06 -0.53
CA ALA A 40 -4.87 -10.62 0.79
C ALA A 40 -5.42 -9.74 1.93
N ALA A 41 -5.25 -8.41 1.83
CA ALA A 41 -5.83 -7.46 2.78
C ALA A 41 -7.37 -7.56 2.79
N ARG A 42 -8.01 -7.56 1.62
CA ARG A 42 -9.47 -7.69 1.54
C ARG A 42 -9.99 -8.99 2.17
N ALA A 43 -9.26 -10.09 2.00
CA ALA A 43 -9.60 -11.37 2.62
C ALA A 43 -9.51 -11.36 4.16
N GLN A 44 -8.77 -10.41 4.75
CA GLN A 44 -8.62 -10.23 6.19
C GLN A 44 -9.53 -9.14 6.77
N GLY A 45 -10.48 -8.61 6.00
CA GLY A 45 -11.45 -7.63 6.50
C GLY A 45 -11.11 -6.17 6.21
N PHE A 46 -10.01 -5.89 5.49
CA PHE A 46 -9.71 -4.54 4.99
C PHE A 46 -10.62 -4.19 3.81
N ALA A 47 -11.87 -3.82 4.12
CA ALA A 47 -12.92 -3.62 3.13
C ALA A 47 -12.80 -2.26 2.42
N GLU A 48 -12.24 -1.27 3.10
CA GLU A 48 -12.05 0.08 2.57
C GLU A 48 -10.65 0.23 1.97
N ARG A 49 -10.58 1.01 0.89
CA ARG A 49 -9.32 1.36 0.24
C ARG A 49 -9.29 2.84 -0.08
N GLU A 50 -8.26 3.50 0.38
CA GLU A 50 -7.98 4.90 0.08
C GLU A 50 -6.69 4.99 -0.72
N VAL A 51 -6.74 5.60 -1.90
CA VAL A 51 -5.58 5.72 -2.79
C VAL A 51 -5.08 7.16 -2.77
N LEU A 52 -3.82 7.33 -2.42
CA LEU A 52 -3.15 8.63 -2.42
C LEU A 52 -2.04 8.62 -3.46
N VAL A 53 -1.90 9.70 -4.22
CA VAL A 53 -0.82 9.83 -5.22
C VAL A 53 0.07 11.00 -4.83
N ALA A 54 1.27 10.68 -4.37
CA ALA A 54 2.32 11.64 -4.04
C ALA A 54 2.97 12.20 -5.31
N GLY A 55 2.24 13.12 -5.95
CA GLY A 55 2.73 13.95 -7.05
C GLY A 55 3.29 15.29 -6.57
N GLN A 56 3.45 16.23 -7.51
CA GLN A 56 3.86 17.60 -7.18
C GLN A 56 2.80 18.27 -6.29
N GLY A 57 3.25 18.86 -5.17
CA GLY A 57 2.36 19.57 -4.24
C GLY A 57 1.50 18.65 -3.36
N PHE A 58 1.79 17.35 -3.33
CA PHE A 58 1.14 16.43 -2.39
C PHE A 58 1.39 16.86 -0.95
N LYS A 59 0.33 16.84 -0.13
CA LYS A 59 0.41 17.19 1.30
C LYS A 59 0.52 15.92 2.12
N TRP A 60 1.62 15.75 2.83
CA TRP A 60 1.85 14.55 3.64
C TRP A 60 0.88 14.43 4.83
N ASP A 61 0.29 15.54 5.28
CA ASP A 61 -0.81 15.52 6.24
C ASP A 61 -2.01 14.70 5.76
N ASP A 62 -2.28 14.64 4.44
CA ASP A 62 -3.37 13.83 3.88
C ASP A 62 -3.14 12.34 4.13
N LEU A 63 -1.87 11.88 4.15
CA LEU A 63 -1.53 10.51 4.50
C LEU A 63 -1.82 10.21 5.98
N PHE A 64 -1.47 11.13 6.88
CA PHE A 64 -1.75 10.97 8.31
C PHE A 64 -3.24 11.01 8.61
N LEU A 65 -3.99 11.89 7.93
CA LEU A 65 -5.44 11.94 8.01
C LEU A 65 -6.07 10.64 7.50
N ALA A 66 -5.58 10.12 6.37
CA ALA A 66 -6.03 8.82 5.87
C ALA A 66 -5.75 7.70 6.87
N ALA A 67 -4.57 7.65 7.51
CA ALA A 67 -4.24 6.63 8.50
C ALA A 67 -5.04 6.77 9.83
N GLY A 68 -5.35 8.00 10.25
CA GLY A 68 -6.05 8.28 11.50
C GLY A 68 -7.58 8.28 11.40
N ASN A 69 -8.15 8.36 10.19
CA ASN A 69 -9.59 8.35 10.01
C ASN A 69 -10.14 6.91 10.15
N LEU A 70 -10.78 6.65 11.29
CA LEU A 70 -11.47 5.39 11.57
C LEU A 70 -12.71 5.26 10.68
N SER A 71 -12.91 4.06 10.12
CA SER A 71 -14.13 3.75 9.35
C SER A 71 -15.37 3.99 10.23
N LEU A 72 -16.37 4.69 9.69
CA LEU A 72 -17.69 4.84 10.32
C LEU A 72 -18.43 3.49 10.44
N PHE A 73 -18.02 2.49 9.68
CA PHE A 73 -18.60 1.15 9.64
C PHE A 73 -17.77 0.11 10.41
N GLY A 74 -16.71 0.55 11.11
CA GLY A 74 -15.87 -0.33 11.93
C GLY A 74 -14.99 -1.30 11.13
N GLY A 75 -14.81 -1.08 9.82
CA GLY A 75 -13.92 -1.87 8.98
C GLY A 75 -12.48 -1.35 8.99
N ASP A 76 -11.52 -2.26 8.86
CA ASP A 76 -10.13 -1.87 8.64
C ASP A 76 -9.97 -1.27 7.23
N LYS A 77 -9.08 -0.28 7.11
CA LYS A 77 -8.82 0.46 5.87
C LYS A 77 -7.41 0.20 5.37
N LEU A 78 -7.30 -0.04 4.06
CA LEU A 78 -6.02 -0.11 3.36
C LEU A 78 -5.70 1.25 2.73
N VAL A 79 -4.56 1.84 3.09
CA VAL A 79 -4.04 3.05 2.43
C VAL A 79 -3.02 2.65 1.36
N ASP A 80 -3.28 3.00 0.10
CA ASP A 80 -2.44 2.73 -1.07
C ASP A 80 -1.79 4.04 -1.53
N LEU A 81 -0.60 4.31 -0.99
CA LEU A 81 0.21 5.47 -1.37
C LEU A 81 1.07 5.14 -2.60
N ARG A 82 0.89 5.92 -3.66
CA ARG A 82 1.62 5.81 -4.92
C ARG A 82 2.59 6.97 -5.06
N ILE A 83 3.85 6.66 -5.33
CA ILE A 83 4.90 7.67 -5.56
C ILE A 83 5.44 7.47 -6.99
N PRO A 84 4.83 8.07 -8.03
CA PRO A 84 5.22 7.82 -9.42
C PRO A 84 6.69 8.13 -9.73
N SER A 85 7.29 9.11 -9.03
CA SER A 85 8.70 9.47 -9.15
C SER A 85 9.65 8.51 -8.43
N GLY A 86 9.12 7.62 -7.59
CA GLY A 86 9.88 6.83 -6.62
C GLY A 86 10.52 7.65 -5.49
N LYS A 87 10.31 8.97 -5.45
CA LYS A 87 10.94 9.89 -4.50
C LYS A 87 9.86 10.59 -3.65
N PRO A 88 9.79 10.31 -2.34
CA PRO A 88 8.84 10.99 -1.45
C PRO A 88 9.19 12.48 -1.23
N GLY A 89 10.39 12.92 -1.61
CA GLY A 89 10.83 14.30 -1.39
C GLY A 89 11.17 14.57 0.07
N ARG A 90 11.43 15.84 0.41
CA ARG A 90 11.86 16.26 1.77
C ARG A 90 10.75 16.07 2.81
N ASP A 91 9.51 16.34 2.44
CA ASP A 91 8.41 16.38 3.41
C ASP A 91 7.81 14.99 3.66
N GLY A 92 8.21 13.98 2.88
CA GLY A 92 7.77 12.59 3.01
C GLY A 92 8.71 11.70 3.83
N GLY A 93 9.71 12.29 4.49
CA GLY A 93 10.70 11.60 5.32
C GLY A 93 11.72 12.53 5.95
#